data_AF-A0A4Y5QJH2-F1
#
_entry.id   AF-A0A4Y5QJH2-F1
#
_cell.length_a   1.000
_cell.length_b   1.000
_cell.length_c   1.000
_cell.angle_alpha   90.00
_cell.angle_beta   90.00
_cell.angle_gamma   90.00
#
_symmetry.space_group_name_H-M   'P 1'
#
loop_
_entity.id
_entity.type
_entity.pdbx_description
1 polymer ?
#
loop_
_entity_poly.entity_id
_entity_poly.type
_entity_poly.pdbx_seq_one_letter_code
_entity_poly.pdbx_strand_id
1 'polypeptide(L)'
;MMILFESGGMWGLIMVICGLWSFVSYNKHLLNTLLSLEFLMLGLFSVFSLLSSYIVSEVYFVLFFLTLAACEGALGLSLLVSVVRSHGSDCFGSFNVLGC
;
A
#
# COMPACT_ATOMS: atom_id res chain seq x y z
N MET A 1 -21.70 19.32 -1.99
CA MET A 1 -20.37 19.09 -2.59
C MET A 1 -19.25 19.27 -1.56
N MET A 2 -19.17 20.41 -0.87
CA MET A 2 -18.15 20.64 0.20
C MET A 2 -18.28 19.68 1.42
N ILE A 3 -19.50 19.33 1.84
CA ILE A 3 -19.71 18.37 2.94
C ILE A 3 -19.28 16.94 2.55
N LEU A 4 -19.57 16.55 1.30
CA LEU A 4 -19.14 15.25 0.76
C LEU A 4 -17.62 15.16 0.69
N PHE A 5 -16.95 16.27 0.37
CA PHE A 5 -15.50 16.38 0.35
C PHE A 5 -14.85 16.09 1.70
N GLU A 6 -15.28 16.81 2.74
CA GLU A 6 -14.79 16.66 4.12
C GLU A 6 -15.10 15.25 4.65
N SER A 7 -16.31 14.74 4.39
CA SER A 7 -16.68 13.38 4.81
C SER A 7 -15.82 12.31 4.12
N GLY A 8 -15.59 12.42 2.80
CA GLY A 8 -14.78 11.49 2.01
C GLY A 8 -13.33 11.43 2.49
N GLY A 9 -12.74 12.57 2.85
CA GLY A 9 -11.37 12.64 3.38
C GLY A 9 -11.22 11.87 4.69
N MET A 10 -12.20 12.00 5.60
CA MET A 10 -12.20 11.26 6.87
C MET A 10 -12.26 9.74 6.66
N TRP A 11 -13.07 9.25 5.71
CA TRP A 11 -13.11 7.83 5.35
C TRP A 11 -11.76 7.35 4.78
N GLY A 12 -11.12 8.14 3.92
CA GLY A 12 -9.79 7.84 3.39
C GLY A 12 -8.72 7.75 4.47
N LEU A 13 -8.73 8.66 5.45
CA LEU A 13 -7.82 8.62 6.59
C LEU A 13 -8.02 7.38 7.47
N ILE A 14 -9.27 6.98 7.71
CA ILE A 14 -9.58 5.74 8.46
C ILE A 14 -9.00 4.52 7.74
N MET A 15 -9.13 4.46 6.41
CA MET A 15 -8.57 3.37 5.60
C MET A 15 -7.05 3.31 5.73
N VAL A 16 -6.36 4.44 5.67
CA VAL A 16 -4.89 4.52 5.81
C VAL A 16 -4.45 4.07 7.20
N ILE A 17 -5.13 4.52 8.27
CA ILE A 17 -4.78 4.13 9.65
C ILE A 17 -4.99 2.63 9.86
N CYS A 18 -6.09 2.07 9.34
CA CYS A 18 -6.35 0.63 9.40
C CYS A 18 -5.29 -0.18 8.63
N GLY A 19 -4.92 0.29 7.44
CA GLY A 19 -3.84 -0.30 6.63
C GLY A 19 -2.49 -0.28 7.34
N LEU A 20 -2.12 0.85 7.95
CA LEU A 20 -0.90 1.00 8.76
C LEU A 20 -0.91 0.04 9.95
N TRP A 21 -2.03 -0.07 10.66
CA TRP A 21 -2.16 -0.98 11.79
C TRP A 21 -1.98 -2.44 11.36
N SER A 22 -2.59 -2.82 10.23
CA SER A 22 -2.45 -4.15 9.63
C SER A 22 -1.01 -4.45 9.20
N PHE A 23 -0.31 -3.44 8.68
CA PHE A 23 1.09 -3.56 8.26
C PHE A 23 2.05 -3.74 9.45
N VAL A 24 1.86 -2.98 10.53
CA VAL A 24 2.69 -3.07 11.76
C VAL A 24 2.42 -4.36 12.52
N SER A 25 1.22 -4.91 12.40
CA SER A 25 0.88 -6.22 12.96
C SER A 25 1.70 -7.28 12.24
N TYR A 26 2.83 -7.70 12.83
CA TYR A 26 3.77 -8.70 12.31
C TYR A 26 3.04 -9.97 11.82
N ASN A 27 2.71 -10.00 10.54
CA ASN A 27 2.07 -11.14 9.91
C ASN A 27 3.16 -12.10 9.41
N LYS A 28 3.01 -13.39 9.71
CA LYS A 28 3.99 -14.42 9.34
C LYS A 28 4.13 -14.62 7.82
N HIS A 29 3.17 -14.15 7.04
CA HIS A 29 3.14 -14.29 5.58
C HIS A 29 3.40 -12.93 4.91
N LEU A 30 4.47 -12.87 4.12
CA LEU A 30 4.92 -11.69 3.37
C LEU A 30 3.87 -11.23 2.32
N LEU A 31 3.02 -12.15 1.84
CA LEU A 31 1.91 -11.79 0.96
C LEU A 31 0.87 -10.90 1.64
N ASN A 32 0.57 -11.14 2.93
CA ASN A 32 -0.40 -10.32 3.68
C ASN A 32 0.14 -8.91 3.94
N THR A 33 1.46 -8.77 4.12
CA THR A 33 2.11 -7.47 4.26
C THR A 33 2.07 -6.69 2.94
N LEU A 34 2.28 -7.34 1.79
CA LEU A 34 2.17 -6.70 0.48
C LEU A 34 0.75 -6.20 0.19
N LEU A 35 -0.26 -7.01 0.50
CA LEU A 35 -1.67 -6.65 0.32
C LEU A 35 -2.06 -5.45 1.21
N SER A 36 -1.56 -5.40 2.45
CA SER A 36 -1.78 -4.24 3.33
C SER A 36 -1.14 -2.95 2.80
N LEU A 37 -0.02 -3.07 2.08
CA LEU A 37 0.67 -1.93 1.47
C LEU A 37 -0.11 -1.40 0.25
N GLU A 38 -0.62 -2.28 -0.61
CA GLU A 38 -1.53 -1.88 -1.71
C GLU A 38 -2.78 -1.17 -1.19
N PHE A 39 -3.37 -1.68 -0.11
CA PHE A 39 -4.53 -1.06 0.54
C PHE A 39 -4.22 0.34 1.07
N LEU A 40 -3.01 0.55 1.63
CA LEU A 40 -2.54 1.86 2.09
C LEU A 40 -2.40 2.85 0.92
N MET A 41 -1.84 2.41 -0.21
CA MET A 41 -1.69 3.25 -1.41
C MET A 41 -3.04 3.64 -2.02
N LEU A 42 -4.03 2.75 -2.00
CA LEU A 42 -5.41 3.07 -2.40
C LEU A 42 -6.07 4.06 -1.43
N GLY A 43 -5.83 3.93 -0.13
CA GLY A 43 -6.26 4.91 0.89
C GLY A 43 -5.69 6.31 0.62
N LEU A 44 -4.39 6.40 0.32
CA LEU A 44 -3.74 7.65 -0.05
C LEU A 44 -4.29 8.24 -1.35
N PHE A 45 -4.53 7.40 -2.37
CA PHE A 45 -5.15 7.82 -3.62
C PHE A 45 -6.54 8.42 -3.40
N SER A 46 -7.35 7.86 -2.49
CA SER A 46 -8.68 8.39 -2.16
C SER A 46 -8.60 9.82 -1.59
N VAL A 47 -7.61 10.10 -0.75
CA VAL A 47 -7.40 11.44 -0.17
C VAL A 47 -6.87 12.41 -1.23
N PHE A 48 -5.92 11.97 -2.06
CA PHE A 48 -5.32 12.81 -3.11
C PHE A 48 -6.29 13.17 -4.23
N SER A 49 -7.13 12.21 -4.65
CA SER A 49 -8.16 12.43 -5.67
C SER A 49 -9.23 13.41 -5.21
N LEU A 50 -9.56 13.40 -3.92
CA LEU A 50 -10.36 14.45 -3.31
C LEU A 50 -9.60 15.78 -3.43
N LEU A 51 -8.41 15.95 -2.83
CA LEU A 51 -7.65 17.21 -2.91
C LEU A 51 -7.51 17.79 -4.34
N SER A 52 -7.31 16.93 -5.33
CA SER A 52 -7.18 17.32 -6.74
C SER A 52 -8.50 17.72 -7.42
N SER A 53 -9.68 17.42 -6.85
CA SER A 53 -10.98 17.67 -7.49
C SER A 53 -11.27 19.14 -7.80
N TYR A 54 -10.55 20.07 -7.16
CA TYR A 54 -10.71 21.51 -7.36
C TYR A 54 -9.85 22.07 -8.50
N ILE A 55 -8.88 21.32 -9.02
CA ILE A 55 -7.93 21.80 -10.02
C ILE A 55 -7.67 20.68 -11.05
N VAL A 56 -8.11 20.90 -12.30
CA VAL A 56 -8.03 19.92 -13.40
C VAL A 56 -6.60 19.49 -13.72
N SER A 57 -5.59 20.36 -13.54
CA SER A 57 -4.18 20.01 -13.79
C SER A 57 -3.66 18.93 -12.84
N GLU A 58 -4.15 18.89 -11.61
CA GLU A 58 -3.64 18.01 -10.55
C GLU A 58 -4.10 16.55 -10.74
N VAL A 59 -5.09 16.30 -11.61
CA VAL A 59 -5.61 14.95 -11.88
C VAL A 59 -4.55 14.08 -12.57
N TYR A 60 -3.72 14.67 -13.43
CA TYR A 60 -2.60 13.96 -14.07
C TYR A 60 -1.54 13.53 -13.05
N PHE A 61 -1.30 14.35 -12.03
CA PHE A 61 -0.37 14.02 -10.95
C PHE A 61 -0.87 12.81 -10.13
N VAL A 62 -2.17 12.75 -9.86
CA VAL A 62 -2.81 11.63 -9.15
C VAL A 62 -2.71 10.32 -9.93
N LEU A 63 -2.86 10.36 -11.25
CA LEU A 63 -2.68 9.18 -12.11
C LEU A 63 -1.22 8.72 -12.16
N PHE A 64 -0.27 9.67 -12.25
CA PHE A 64 1.16 9.34 -12.21
C PHE A 64 1.54 8.67 -10.88
N PHE A 65 1.06 9.20 -9.76
CA PHE A 65 1.26 8.58 -8.44
C PHE A 65 0.73 7.14 -8.38
N LEU A 66 -0.45 6.87 -8.96
CA LEU A 66 -1.03 5.52 -8.99
C LEU A 66 -0.16 4.53 -9.79
N THR A 67 0.45 4.97 -10.89
CA THR A 67 1.36 4.11 -11.67
C THR A 67 2.62 3.74 -10.89
N LEU A 68 3.23 4.71 -10.19
CA LEU A 68 4.39 4.43 -9.33
C LEU A 68 4.03 3.46 -8.20
N ALA A 69 2.85 3.62 -7.60
CA ALA A 69 2.35 2.70 -6.58
C ALA A 69 2.21 1.26 -7.10
N ALA A 70 1.68 1.09 -8.31
CA ALA A 70 1.56 -0.23 -8.94
C ALA A 70 2.93 -0.85 -9.29
N CYS A 71 3.91 -0.02 -9.68
CA CYS A 71 5.28 -0.48 -9.92
C CYS A 71 5.95 -1.00 -8.64
N GLU A 72 5.82 -0.30 -7.52
CA GLU A 72 6.30 -0.77 -6.21
C GLU A 72 5.63 -2.10 -5.81
N GLY A 73 4.32 -2.25 -6.06
CA GLY A 73 3.61 -3.51 -5.86
C GLY A 73 4.17 -4.66 -6.70
N ALA A 74 4.43 -4.42 -7.99
CA ALA A 74 5.03 -5.42 -8.88
C ALA A 74 6.45 -5.81 -8.45
N LEU A 75 7.27 -4.84 -8.02
CA LEU A 75 8.59 -5.08 -7.45
C LEU A 75 8.50 -5.94 -6.18
N GLY A 76 7.59 -5.60 -5.26
CA GLY A 76 7.36 -6.38 -4.03
C GLY A 76 6.93 -7.83 -4.33
N LEU A 77 6.05 -8.03 -5.30
CA LEU A 77 5.61 -9.38 -5.70
C LEU A 77 6.74 -10.19 -6.34
N SER A 78 7.59 -9.55 -7.14
CA SER A 78 8.76 -10.21 -7.74
C SER A 78 9.77 -10.69 -6.68
N LEU A 79 9.97 -9.89 -5.62
CA LEU A 79 10.78 -10.28 -4.47
C LEU A 79 10.15 -11.44 -3.72
N LEU A 80 8.84 -11.42 -3.48
CA LEU A 80 8.12 -12.54 -2.85
C LEU A 80 8.40 -13.85 -3.60
N VAL A 81 8.22 -13.87 -4.93
CA VAL A 81 8.48 -15.08 -5.74
C VAL A 81 9.93 -15.55 -5.64
N SER A 82 10.89 -14.63 -5.56
CA SER A 82 12.31 -14.98 -5.39
C SER A 82 12.58 -15.67 -4.04
N VAL A 83 11.95 -15.21 -2.96
CA VAL A 83 12.09 -15.76 -1.60
C VAL A 83 11.45 -17.15 -1.51
N VAL A 84 10.28 -17.33 -2.13
CA VAL A 84 9.60 -18.64 -2.19
C VAL A 84 10.47 -19.67 -2.90
N ARG A 85 11.14 -19.29 -4.00
CA ARG A 85 12.03 -20.20 -4.75
C ARG A 85 13.29 -20.57 -3.96
N SER A 86 13.81 -19.68 -3.12
CA SER A 86 15.07 -19.90 -2.37
C SER A 86 14.87 -20.59 -1.02
N HIS A 87 13.78 -20.30 -0.31
CA HIS A 87 13.56 -20.82 1.05
C HIS A 87 12.35 -21.72 1.23
N GLY A 88 11.53 -21.96 0.18
CA GLY A 88 10.48 -22.98 0.16
C GLY A 88 9.36 -22.83 1.21
N SER A 89 9.43 -21.80 2.06
CA SER A 89 8.55 -21.53 3.18
C SER A 89 8.35 -20.03 3.28
N ASP A 90 7.09 -19.58 3.20
CA ASP A 90 6.66 -18.18 3.31
C ASP A 90 6.89 -17.55 4.71
N CYS A 91 7.45 -18.31 5.65
CA CYS A 91 7.68 -17.87 7.02
C CYS A 91 8.98 -17.04 7.12
N PHE A 92 8.86 -15.80 7.63
CA PHE A 92 9.99 -14.91 7.96
C PHE A 92 11.08 -15.52 8.87
N GLY A 93 10.82 -16.64 9.53
CA GLY A 93 11.78 -17.33 10.40
C GLY A 93 13.01 -17.90 9.69
N SER A 94 12.96 -18.12 8.38
CA SER A 94 14.10 -18.67 7.63
C SER A 94 15.18 -17.62 7.28
N PHE A 95 14.90 -16.32 7.45
CA PHE A 95 15.87 -15.25 7.18
C PHE A 95 16.95 -15.08 8.27
N ASN A 96 17.08 -16.02 9.20
CA ASN A 96 18.12 -15.99 10.23
C ASN A 96 19.55 -16.26 9.68
N VAL A 97 19.73 -16.35 8.35
CA VAL A 97 21.06 -16.45 7.72
C VAL A 97 21.88 -15.16 7.90
N LEU A 98 21.23 -14.02 8.09
CA LEU A 98 21.87 -12.70 8.27
C LEU A 98 22.07 -12.31 9.74
N GLY A 99 21.50 -13.07 10.68
CA GLY A 99 21.73 -12.91 12.11
C GLY A 99 22.89 -13.80 12.54
N CYS A 100 24.05 -13.19 12.80
CA CYS A 100 24.99 -13.79 13.75
C CYS A 100 24.40 -13.76 15.15
#